data_AF-A0A2N9EBX4-F1
#
_entry.id   AF-A0A2N9EBX4-F1
#
_cell.length_a   1.000
_cell.length_b   1.000
_cell.length_c   1.000
_cell.angle_alpha   90.00
_cell.angle_beta   90.00
_cell.angle_gamma   90.00
#
_symmetry.space_group_name_H-M   'P 1'
#
loop_
_entity.id
_entity.type
_entity.pdbx_description
1 polymer ?
#
loop_
_entity_poly.entity_id
_entity_poly.type
_entity_poly.pdbx_seq_one_letter_code
_entity_poly.pdbx_strand_id
1 'polypeptide(L)'
;MASSSSQNKPETINLNDTPSVMPEVWRPYFLSINGPVSVTDSVILNGETATAVAAGLCTPEDAKVLAGRTDPQIINESLALTIQCTATVSNMGRRLHVRNMEVKTLRSQVTILQRLLKESKKKVGEVKEENKRLKALVDSYA
;
A
#
# COMPACT_ATOMS: atom_id res chain seq x y z
N MET A 1 9.91 -20.39 63.65
CA MET A 1 8.87 -19.91 62.72
C MET A 1 9.12 -20.59 61.38
N ALA A 2 8.23 -21.49 60.97
CA ALA A 2 8.37 -22.26 59.74
C ALA A 2 7.72 -21.49 58.59
N SER A 3 8.51 -21.13 57.57
CA SER A 3 8.01 -20.53 56.34
C SER A 3 7.48 -21.63 55.42
N SER A 4 6.19 -21.60 55.12
CA SER A 4 5.56 -22.49 54.12
C SER A 4 5.72 -21.87 52.73
N SER A 5 6.45 -22.57 51.85
CA SER A 5 6.55 -22.27 50.43
C SER A 5 5.37 -22.90 49.70
N SER A 6 4.45 -22.11 49.18
CA SER A 6 3.42 -22.58 48.26
C SER A 6 4.02 -22.76 46.87
N GLN A 7 4.33 -24.00 46.50
CA GLN A 7 4.65 -24.37 45.13
C GLN A 7 3.42 -24.16 44.25
N ASN A 8 3.47 -23.15 43.37
CA ASN A 8 2.55 -23.04 42.24
C ASN A 8 2.79 -24.24 41.33
N LYS A 9 1.83 -25.16 41.29
CA LYS A 9 1.84 -26.33 40.43
C LYS A 9 1.65 -25.88 38.97
N PRO A 10 2.46 -26.34 38.01
CA PRO A 10 2.21 -26.03 36.60
C PRO A 10 0.89 -26.67 36.17
N GLU A 11 0.00 -25.87 35.60
CA GLU A 11 -1.22 -26.36 34.95
C GLU A 11 -0.81 -27.29 33.80
N THR A 12 -0.99 -28.60 34.01
CA THR A 12 -0.83 -29.61 32.98
C THR A 12 -1.98 -29.46 31.99
N ILE A 13 -1.68 -28.93 30.81
CA ILE A 13 -2.62 -28.85 29.68
C ILE A 13 -2.96 -30.28 29.25
N ASN A 14 -4.17 -30.73 29.58
CA ASN A 14 -4.69 -32.01 29.14
C ASN A 14 -5.17 -31.88 27.69
N LEU A 15 -4.42 -32.46 26.75
CA LEU A 15 -4.75 -32.44 25.32
C LEU A 15 -6.03 -33.23 24.96
N ASN A 16 -6.59 -33.98 25.92
CA ASN A 16 -7.84 -34.73 25.75
C ASN A 16 -9.06 -34.03 26.39
N ASP A 17 -8.88 -32.87 27.02
CA ASP A 17 -10.02 -32.09 27.51
C ASP A 17 -10.71 -31.40 26.33
N THR A 18 -11.90 -31.91 26.00
CA THR A 18 -12.77 -31.30 25.01
C THR A 18 -13.20 -29.93 25.56
N PRO A 19 -12.98 -28.81 24.83
CA PRO A 19 -13.38 -27.50 25.31
C PRO A 19 -14.90 -27.48 25.53
N SER A 20 -15.33 -27.31 26.78
CA SER A 20 -16.76 -27.22 27.14
C SER A 20 -17.42 -25.95 26.56
N VAL A 21 -16.61 -24.94 26.23
CA VAL A 21 -17.05 -23.67 25.65
C VAL A 21 -16.52 -23.57 24.23
N MET A 22 -17.41 -23.32 23.27
CA MET A 22 -17.03 -23.06 21.89
C MET A 22 -16.10 -21.84 21.85
N PRO A 23 -14.97 -21.87 21.12
CA PRO A 23 -14.11 -20.70 21.00
C PRO A 23 -14.91 -19.52 20.47
N GLU A 24 -14.70 -18.35 21.06
CA GLU A 24 -15.31 -17.10 20.60
C GLU A 24 -14.74 -16.81 19.20
N VAL A 25 -15.52 -17.14 18.16
CA VAL A 25 -15.07 -16.92 16.77
C VAL A 25 -15.14 -15.42 16.51
N TRP A 26 -13.97 -14.80 16.39
CA TRP A 26 -13.88 -13.38 16.04
C TRP A 26 -14.53 -13.12 14.67
N ARG A 27 -15.52 -12.23 14.66
CA ARG A 27 -16.20 -11.77 13.45
C ARG A 27 -16.14 -10.24 13.41
N PRO A 28 -15.27 -9.66 12.58
CA PRO A 28 -15.15 -8.21 12.49
C PRO A 28 -16.47 -7.61 12.00
N TYR A 29 -16.91 -6.56 12.69
CA TYR A 29 -18.06 -5.76 12.28
C TYR A 29 -17.68 -4.28 12.35
N PHE A 30 -17.86 -3.58 11.24
CA PHE A 30 -17.38 -2.22 11.07
C PHE A 30 -18.55 -1.24 11.16
N LEU A 31 -18.75 -0.67 12.34
CA LEU A 31 -19.84 0.26 12.62
C LEU A 31 -19.28 1.60 13.07
N SER A 32 -19.71 2.66 12.39
CA SER A 32 -19.46 4.06 12.76
C SER A 32 -20.71 4.68 13.37
N ILE A 33 -20.59 5.89 13.92
CA ILE A 33 -21.72 6.69 14.41
C ILE A 33 -22.75 7.01 13.31
N ASN A 34 -22.28 7.05 12.05
CA ASN A 34 -23.13 7.32 10.88
C ASN A 34 -23.74 6.03 10.27
N GLY A 35 -23.49 4.86 10.88
CA GLY A 35 -23.96 3.56 10.39
C GLY A 35 -22.83 2.62 9.96
N PRO A 36 -23.17 1.51 9.26
CA PRO A 36 -22.19 0.53 8.79
C PRO A 36 -21.18 1.16 7.83
N VAL A 37 -19.90 0.81 7.99
CA VAL A 37 -18.84 1.26 7.08
C VAL A 37 -19.01 0.59 5.71
N SER A 38 -18.98 1.40 4.67
CA SER A 38 -19.13 1.03 3.27
C SER A 38 -17.82 1.16 2.49
N VAL A 39 -17.78 0.60 1.29
CA VAL A 39 -16.62 0.68 0.39
C VAL A 39 -16.35 2.10 -0.13
N THR A 40 -17.34 3.01 -0.03
CA THR A 40 -17.18 4.42 -0.41
C THR A 40 -16.58 5.26 0.70
N ASP A 41 -16.55 4.74 1.93
CA ASP A 41 -16.00 5.48 3.06
C ASP A 41 -14.48 5.50 3.02
N SER A 42 -13.93 6.70 3.23
CA SER A 42 -12.49 6.90 3.19
C SER A 42 -11.90 6.83 4.59
N VAL A 43 -11.18 5.74 4.85
CA VAL A 43 -10.33 5.62 6.05
C VAL A 43 -9.29 6.75 6.11
N ILE A 44 -8.72 7.13 4.97
CA ILE A 44 -7.63 8.13 4.90
C ILE A 44 -8.14 9.54 5.25
N LEU A 45 -9.37 9.88 4.87
CA LEU A 45 -9.91 11.23 5.00
C LEU A 45 -10.88 11.39 6.17
N ASN A 46 -11.41 10.28 6.72
CA ASN A 46 -12.37 10.31 7.81
C ASN A 46 -11.82 9.56 9.03
N GLY A 47 -11.56 10.30 10.10
CA GLY A 47 -11.10 9.76 11.37
C GLY A 47 -12.13 8.83 12.03
N GLU A 48 -13.43 9.12 11.90
CA GLU A 48 -14.49 8.26 12.45
C GLU A 48 -14.55 6.90 11.73
N THR A 49 -14.38 6.91 10.41
CA THR A 49 -14.26 5.67 9.63
C THR A 49 -13.00 4.90 10.03
N ALA A 50 -11.87 5.59 10.20
CA ALA A 50 -10.63 4.96 10.64
C ALA A 50 -10.76 4.33 12.03
N THR A 51 -11.41 5.01 12.96
CA THR A 51 -11.77 4.52 14.29
C THR A 51 -12.67 3.28 14.21
N ALA A 52 -13.74 3.33 13.42
CA ALA A 52 -14.65 2.20 13.26
C ALA A 52 -13.94 0.97 12.64
N VAL A 53 -13.05 1.21 11.67
CA VAL A 53 -12.22 0.15 11.07
C VAL A 53 -11.21 -0.39 12.08
N ALA A 54 -10.54 0.47 12.83
CA ALA A 54 -9.62 0.06 13.88
C ALA A 54 -10.31 -0.82 14.93
N ALA A 55 -11.45 -0.38 15.44
CA ALA A 55 -12.24 -1.14 16.41
C ALA A 55 -12.70 -2.50 15.85
N GLY A 56 -13.16 -2.53 14.60
CA GLY A 56 -13.57 -3.77 13.95
C GLY A 56 -12.40 -4.73 13.67
N LEU A 57 -11.15 -4.25 13.68
CA LEU A 57 -9.94 -5.08 13.53
C LEU A 57 -9.39 -5.60 14.87
N CYS A 58 -9.85 -5.10 16.02
CA CYS A 58 -9.44 -5.61 17.32
C CYS A 58 -10.06 -6.98 17.58
N THR A 59 -9.22 -7.97 17.91
CA THR A 59 -9.67 -9.29 18.35
C THR A 59 -10.15 -9.26 19.82
N PRO A 60 -10.87 -10.28 20.30
CA PRO A 60 -11.27 -10.36 21.71
C PRO A 60 -10.06 -10.36 22.66
N GLU A 61 -8.95 -10.98 22.24
CA GLU A 61 -7.68 -10.98 22.97
C GLU A 61 -7.07 -9.58 23.06
N ASP A 62 -7.07 -8.83 21.95
CA ASP A 62 -6.61 -7.44 21.95
C ASP A 62 -7.44 -6.59 22.90
N ALA A 63 -8.78 -6.76 22.88
CA ALA A 63 -9.68 -6.03 23.76
C ALA A 63 -9.38 -6.27 25.25
N LYS A 64 -9.03 -7.50 25.65
CA LYS A 64 -8.61 -7.82 27.03
C LYS A 64 -7.33 -7.08 27.42
N VAL A 65 -6.36 -6.99 26.51
CA VAL A 65 -5.10 -6.27 26.74
C VAL A 65 -5.34 -4.75 26.82
N LEU A 66 -6.22 -4.22 25.97
CA LEU A 66 -6.54 -2.80 25.94
C LEU A 66 -7.40 -2.35 27.13
N ALA A 67 -8.27 -3.23 27.65
CA ALA A 67 -9.12 -2.94 28.82
C ALA A 67 -8.32 -2.62 30.09
N GLY A 68 -7.08 -3.10 30.20
CA GLY A 68 -6.18 -2.80 31.33
C GLY A 68 -5.45 -1.46 31.24
N ARG A 69 -5.73 -0.62 30.23
CA ARG A 69 -5.04 0.65 29.99
C ARG A 69 -5.88 1.84 30.44
N THR A 70 -5.21 2.91 30.89
CA THR A 70 -5.82 4.01 31.64
C THR A 70 -6.57 5.04 30.79
N ASP A 71 -6.25 5.17 29.49
CA ASP A 71 -6.87 6.18 28.61
C ASP A 71 -7.40 5.55 27.32
N PRO A 72 -8.69 5.14 27.30
CA PRO A 72 -9.33 4.57 26.13
C PRO A 72 -9.38 5.51 24.92
N GLN A 73 -9.41 6.82 25.14
CA GLN A 73 -9.51 7.82 24.06
C GLN A 73 -8.18 7.90 23.30
N ILE A 74 -7.06 8.03 24.02
CA ILE A 74 -5.72 8.05 23.40
C ILE A 74 -5.45 6.76 22.62
N ILE A 75 -5.87 5.60 23.17
CA ILE A 75 -5.72 4.31 22.50
C ILE A 75 -6.48 4.32 21.18
N ASN A 76 -7.75 4.72 21.19
CA ASN A 76 -8.59 4.72 20.00
C ASN A 76 -8.05 5.67 18.93
N GLU A 77 -7.63 6.88 19.33
CA GLU A 77 -6.98 7.84 18.43
C GLU A 77 -5.68 7.27 17.84
N SER A 78 -4.86 6.58 18.63
CA SER A 78 -3.62 5.96 18.16
C SER A 78 -3.86 4.81 17.17
N LEU A 79 -4.90 3.99 17.39
CA LEU A 79 -5.28 2.92 16.49
C LEU A 79 -5.83 3.48 15.18
N ALA A 80 -6.73 4.47 15.26
CA ALA A 80 -7.25 5.18 14.10
C ALA A 80 -6.11 5.79 13.27
N LEU A 81 -5.17 6.48 13.92
CA LEU A 81 -3.98 7.04 13.27
C LEU A 81 -3.13 5.95 12.59
N THR A 82 -2.93 4.80 13.24
CA THR A 82 -2.17 3.67 12.68
C THR A 82 -2.84 3.13 11.41
N ILE A 83 -4.17 3.02 11.43
CA ILE A 83 -4.96 2.60 10.28
C ILE A 83 -4.88 3.63 9.13
N GLN A 84 -4.96 4.93 9.44
CA GLN A 84 -4.80 5.99 8.45
C GLN A 84 -3.40 6.03 7.84
N CYS A 85 -2.37 5.90 8.66
CA CYS A 85 -0.98 5.82 8.22
C CYS A 85 -0.78 4.65 7.27
N THR A 86 -1.23 3.45 7.67
CA THR A 86 -1.14 2.24 6.85
C THR A 86 -1.86 2.40 5.51
N ALA A 87 -3.09 2.93 5.53
CA ALA A 87 -3.88 3.17 4.34
C ALA A 87 -3.21 4.18 3.39
N THR A 88 -2.64 5.24 3.96
CA THR A 88 -1.93 6.29 3.22
C THR A 88 -0.65 5.76 2.57
N VAL A 89 0.19 5.05 3.31
CA VAL A 89 1.41 4.42 2.78
C VAL A 89 1.07 3.39 1.71
N SER A 90 0.03 2.59 1.92
CA SER A 90 -0.47 1.62 0.92
C SER A 90 -0.95 2.32 -0.36
N ASN A 91 -1.66 3.44 -0.24
CA ASN A 91 -2.08 4.25 -1.39
C ASN A 91 -0.88 4.83 -2.16
N MET A 92 0.10 5.37 -1.45
CA MET A 92 1.36 5.87 -2.05
C MET A 92 2.10 4.75 -2.78
N GLY A 93 2.21 3.56 -2.18
CA GLY A 93 2.84 2.40 -2.78
C GLY A 93 2.18 1.98 -4.10
N ARG A 94 0.84 1.94 -4.14
CA ARG A 94 0.10 1.65 -5.39
C ARG A 94 0.36 2.71 -6.46
N ARG A 95 0.29 4.00 -6.10
CA ARG A 95 0.54 5.11 -7.03
C ARG A 95 1.97 5.07 -7.58
N LEU A 96 2.94 4.81 -6.72
CA LEU A 96 4.35 4.69 -7.10
C LEU A 96 4.56 3.51 -8.05
N HIS A 97 3.91 2.38 -7.80
CA HIS A 97 3.97 1.21 -8.69
C HIS A 97 3.46 1.54 -10.11
N VAL A 98 2.30 2.22 -10.21
CA VAL A 98 1.75 2.66 -11.50
C VAL A 98 2.72 3.61 -12.22
N ARG A 99 3.21 4.65 -11.52
CA ARG A 99 4.19 5.59 -12.08
C ARG A 99 5.47 4.91 -12.55
N ASN A 100 5.94 3.89 -11.85
CA ASN A 100 7.12 3.12 -12.25
C ASN A 100 6.89 2.38 -13.59
N MET A 101 5.69 1.85 -13.84
CA MET A 101 5.36 1.22 -15.13
C MET A 101 5.29 2.23 -16.27
N GLU A 102 4.72 3.41 -16.02
CA GLU A 102 4.69 4.52 -16.98
C GLU A 102 6.13 4.94 -17.36
N VAL A 103 7.01 5.12 -16.37
CA VAL A 103 8.42 5.46 -16.59
C VAL A 103 9.14 4.39 -17.41
N LYS A 104 8.91 3.10 -17.14
CA LYS A 104 9.48 2.01 -17.96
C LYS A 104 9.02 2.09 -19.41
N THR A 105 7.74 2.36 -19.63
CA THR A 105 7.14 2.50 -20.97
C THR A 105 7.75 3.69 -21.71
N LEU A 106 7.82 4.85 -21.06
CA LEU A 106 8.44 6.05 -21.62
C LEU A 106 9.92 5.82 -21.96
N ARG A 107 10.68 5.14 -21.11
CA ARG A 107 12.09 4.81 -21.38
C ARG A 107 12.26 3.97 -22.64
N SER A 108 11.36 3.01 -22.87
CA SER A 108 11.33 2.21 -24.10
C SER A 108 11.06 3.09 -25.33
N GLN A 109 10.03 3.95 -25.26
CA GLN A 109 9.68 4.86 -26.35
C GLN A 109 10.81 5.83 -26.68
N VAL A 110 11.45 6.43 -25.68
CA VAL A 110 12.61 7.32 -25.86
C VAL A 110 13.74 6.60 -26.60
N THR A 111 14.00 5.34 -26.26
CA THR A 111 15.03 4.54 -26.94
C THR A 111 14.72 4.33 -28.42
N ILE A 112 13.45 4.06 -28.76
CA ILE A 112 12.99 3.91 -30.15
C ILE A 112 13.14 5.24 -30.91
N LEU A 113 12.66 6.33 -30.31
CA LEU A 113 12.73 7.66 -30.91
C LEU A 113 14.18 8.12 -31.16
N GLN A 114 15.10 7.83 -30.24
CA GLN A 114 16.52 8.12 -30.42
C GLN A 114 17.11 7.39 -31.64
N ARG A 115 16.72 6.13 -31.88
CA ARG A 115 17.15 5.36 -33.06
C ARG A 115 16.60 5.98 -34.34
N LEU A 116 15.31 6.30 -34.38
CA LEU A 116 14.66 6.93 -35.53
C LEU A 116 15.27 8.30 -35.84
N LEU A 117 15.57 9.10 -34.81
CA LEU A 117 16.23 10.38 -34.96
C LEU A 117 17.63 10.23 -35.56
N LYS A 118 18.41 9.24 -35.10
CA LYS A 118 19.74 8.96 -35.64
C LYS A 118 19.67 8.58 -37.13
N GLU A 119 18.72 7.73 -37.50
CA GLU A 119 18.51 7.32 -38.89
C GLU A 119 18.07 8.49 -39.77
N SER A 120 17.11 9.29 -39.32
CA SER A 120 16.62 10.47 -40.03
C SER A 120 17.74 11.49 -40.28
N LYS A 121 18.59 11.76 -39.26
CA LYS A 121 19.76 12.63 -39.42
C LYS A 121 20.74 12.12 -40.48
N LYS A 122 20.96 10.80 -40.56
CA LYS A 122 21.81 10.19 -41.60
C LYS A 122 21.23 10.44 -42.99
N LYS A 123 19.94 10.14 -43.20
CA LYS A 123 19.25 10.34 -44.49
C LYS A 123 19.24 11.80 -44.93
N VAL A 124 19.00 12.73 -44.00
CA VAL A 124 19.09 14.18 -44.28
C VAL A 124 20.49 14.56 -44.79
N GLY A 125 21.54 13.98 -44.21
CA GLY A 125 22.91 14.17 -44.68
C GLY A 125 23.12 13.67 -46.11
N GLU A 126 22.68 12.45 -46.41
CA GLU A 126 22.78 11.85 -47.75
C GLU A 126 22.06 12.68 -48.82
N VAL A 127 20.80 13.06 -48.55
CA VAL A 127 19.99 13.90 -49.46
C VAL A 127 20.64 15.27 -49.66
N LYS A 128 21.26 15.85 -48.63
CA LYS A 128 21.95 17.13 -48.75
C LYS A 128 23.16 17.05 -49.68
N GLU A 129 23.92 15.95 -49.64
CA GLU A 129 25.05 15.75 -50.55
C GLU A 129 24.60 15.45 -51.98
N GLU A 130 23.53 14.67 -52.16
CA GLU A 130 22.93 14.43 -53.48
C GLU A 130 22.43 15.73 -54.11
N ASN A 131 21.72 16.56 -53.35
CA ASN A 131 21.26 17.87 -53.80
C ASN A 131 22.41 18.79 -54.23
N LYS A 132 23.56 18.77 -53.53
CA LYS A 132 24.74 19.54 -53.96
C LYS A 132 25.26 19.05 -55.31
N ARG A 133 25.34 17.73 -55.52
CA ARG A 133 25.80 17.13 -56.79
C ARG A 133 24.84 17.45 -57.94
N LEU A 134 23.54 17.33 -57.70
CA LEU A 134 22.51 17.69 -58.68
C LEU A 134 22.58 19.18 -59.04
N LYS A 135 22.78 20.06 -58.05
CA LYS A 135 22.96 21.48 -58.32
C LYS A 135 24.16 21.76 -59.22
N ALA A 136 25.32 21.18 -58.92
CA ALA A 136 26.51 21.32 -59.77
C ALA A 136 26.29 20.80 -61.19
N LEU A 137 25.53 19.70 -61.35
CA LEU A 137 25.16 19.17 -62.66
C LEU A 137 24.24 20.14 -63.42
N VAL A 138 23.22 20.70 -62.76
CA VAL A 138 22.33 21.72 -63.37
C VAL A 138 23.13 22.95 -63.80
N ASP A 139 24.01 23.46 -62.94
CA ASP A 139 24.85 24.62 -63.22
C ASP A 139 25.80 24.37 -64.42
N SER A 140 26.15 23.12 -64.73
CA SER A 140 26.97 22.76 -65.89
C SER A 140 26.25 22.83 -67.25
N TYR A 141 24.92 22.90 -67.24
CA TYR A 141 24.09 23.01 -68.45
C TYR A 141 23.64 24.46 -68.77
N ALA A 142 23.99 25.42 -67.92
CA ALA A 142 23.68 26.84 -68.07
C ALA A 142 24.84 27.60 -68.74
#